data_AF-A0A0V0YVK4-F1
#
_entry.id   AF-A0A0V0YVK4-F1
#
_cell.length_a   1.000
_cell.length_b   1.000
_cell.length_c   1.000
_cell.angle_alpha   90.00
_cell.angle_beta   90.00
_cell.angle_gamma   90.00
#
_symmetry.space_group_name_H-M   'P 1'
#
loop_
_entity.id
_entity.type
_entity.pdbx_description
1 polymer ?
#
loop_
_entity_poly.entity_id
_entity_poly.type
_entity_poly.pdbx_seq_one_letter_code
_entity_poly.pdbx_strand_id
1 'polypeptide(L)'
;LVNCLLDTGSERSLIRSDVADELDLQGPTRAMTVKGVNGLHVRIADVRRVQFRLTPIPSKGLEPFNEGIELTALSLPSLCDDLVATPTPWFCKDKIPSLPSNEITPDRVQIGIIIGLDAYFQVLGQGVRRGGPNDPVAIETIFGWIVCGPTMRQTANRE
;
A
#
# COMPACT_ATOMS: atom_id res chain seq x y z
N LEU A 1 -7.05 -10.85 -5.71
CA LEU A 1 -5.97 -10.45 -4.78
C LEU A 1 -5.26 -9.27 -5.41
N VAL A 2 -4.99 -8.21 -4.65
CA VAL A 2 -4.38 -6.99 -5.19
C VAL A 2 -3.31 -6.48 -4.22
N ASN A 3 -2.18 -6.04 -4.75
CA ASN A 3 -1.13 -5.42 -3.94
C ASN A 3 -1.46 -3.94 -3.75
N CYS A 4 -1.42 -3.52 -2.49
CA CYS A 4 -1.68 -2.14 -2.09
C CYS A 4 -0.40 -1.48 -1.57
N LEU A 5 -0.19 -0.22 -1.91
CA LEU A 5 0.84 0.64 -1.32
C LEU A 5 0.15 1.66 -0.41
N LEU A 6 0.58 1.76 0.85
CA LEU A 6 0.15 2.84 1.75
C LEU A 6 1.11 4.01 1.57
N ASP A 7 0.61 5.12 1.03
CA ASP A 7 1.44 6.26 0.65
C ASP A 7 0.93 7.56 1.27
N THR A 8 1.66 8.07 2.27
CA THR A 8 1.39 9.37 2.90
C THR A 8 1.73 10.56 2.00
N GLY A 9 2.45 10.34 0.89
CA GLY A 9 2.73 11.35 -0.12
C GLY A 9 1.57 11.59 -1.09
N SER A 10 0.58 10.70 -1.12
CA SER A 10 -0.62 10.84 -1.96
C SER A 10 -1.79 11.43 -1.18
N GLU A 11 -2.39 12.52 -1.66
CA GLU A 11 -3.59 13.13 -1.07
C GLU A 11 -4.86 12.28 -1.27
N ARG A 12 -4.88 11.48 -2.35
CA ARG A 12 -6.02 10.66 -2.75
C ARG A 12 -5.60 9.22 -2.95
N SER A 13 -6.53 8.32 -2.72
CA SER A 13 -6.37 6.93 -3.09
C SER A 13 -6.47 6.77 -4.62
N LEU A 14 -5.67 5.88 -5.18
CA LEU A 14 -5.55 5.63 -6.61
C LEU A 14 -5.73 4.14 -6.89
N ILE A 15 -6.29 3.81 -8.05
CA ILE A 15 -6.44 2.43 -8.53
C ILE A 15 -5.98 2.37 -9.97
N ARG A 16 -5.35 1.26 -10.36
CA ARG A 16 -4.95 1.04 -11.75
C ARG A 16 -6.18 0.79 -12.61
N SER A 17 -6.21 1.36 -13.82
CA SER A 17 -7.42 1.31 -14.65
C SER A 17 -7.82 -0.10 -15.05
N ASP A 18 -6.87 -0.97 -15.39
CA ASP A 18 -7.11 -2.38 -15.67
C ASP A 18 -7.72 -3.14 -14.48
N VAL A 19 -7.27 -2.87 -13.25
CA VAL A 19 -7.84 -3.45 -12.02
C VAL A 19 -9.27 -2.95 -11.81
N ALA A 20 -9.53 -1.66 -12.04
CA ALA A 20 -10.87 -1.11 -11.95
C ALA A 20 -11.81 -1.70 -13.01
N ASP A 21 -11.30 -1.93 -14.23
CA ASP A 21 -12.07 -2.51 -15.33
C ASP A 21 -12.34 -4.01 -15.12
N GLU A 22 -11.38 -4.79 -14.61
CA GLU A 22 -11.56 -6.20 -14.25
C GLU A 22 -12.64 -6.39 -13.17
N LEU A 23 -12.73 -5.44 -12.25
CA LEU A 23 -13.75 -5.40 -11.19
C LEU A 23 -15.07 -4.75 -11.63
N ASP A 24 -15.20 -4.34 -12.89
CA ASP A 24 -16.35 -3.62 -13.45
C ASP A 24 -16.75 -2.38 -12.62
N LEU A 25 -15.75 -1.66 -12.08
CA LEU A 25 -16.00 -0.49 -11.25
C LEU A 25 -16.45 0.70 -12.09
N GLN A 26 -17.69 1.11 -11.80
CA GLN A 26 -18.34 2.23 -12.47
C GLN A 26 -18.11 3.54 -11.71
N GLY A 27 -18.16 4.65 -12.45
CA GLY A 27 -18.02 5.97 -11.84
C GLY A 27 -17.91 7.11 -12.84
N PRO A 28 -18.12 8.36 -12.40
CA PRO A 28 -18.00 9.52 -13.27
C PRO A 28 -16.55 9.76 -13.68
N THR A 29 -16.36 10.21 -14.92
CA THR A 29 -15.06 10.58 -15.48
C THR A 29 -14.91 12.09 -15.51
N ARG A 30 -13.71 12.59 -15.17
CA ARG A 30 -13.37 14.01 -15.26
C ARG A 30 -11.91 14.22 -15.67
N ALA A 31 -11.64 15.33 -16.33
CA ALA A 31 -10.28 15.79 -16.55
C ALA A 31 -9.64 16.24 -15.24
N MET A 32 -8.42 15.79 -14.98
CA MET A 32 -7.65 16.12 -13.79
C MET A 32 -6.21 16.45 -14.12
N THR A 33 -5.54 17.16 -13.21
CA THR A 33 -4.10 17.38 -13.27
C THR A 33 -3.49 16.75 -12.03
N VAL A 34 -2.64 15.75 -12.24
CA VAL A 34 -1.84 15.13 -11.18
C VAL A 34 -0.59 15.97 -11.01
N LYS A 35 -0.27 16.35 -9.76
CA LYS A 35 0.94 17.11 -9.42
C LYS A 35 1.85 16.23 -8.57
N GLY A 36 3.10 16.13 -8.98
CA GLY A 36 4.13 15.36 -8.29
C GLY A 36 5.25 16.26 -7.77
N VAL A 37 6.34 15.60 -7.37
CA VAL A 37 7.57 16.24 -6.92
C VAL A 37 8.30 16.97 -8.06
N ASN A 38 9.16 17.92 -7.70
CA ASN A 38 9.92 18.74 -8.65
C ASN A 38 9.05 19.58 -9.62
N GLY A 39 7.82 19.91 -9.23
CA GLY A 39 6.89 20.69 -10.06
C GLY A 39 6.34 19.93 -11.27
N LEU A 40 6.64 18.63 -11.40
CA LEU A 40 6.10 17.79 -12.45
C LEU A 40 4.58 17.69 -12.31
N HIS A 41 3.87 17.85 -13.41
CA HIS A 41 2.43 17.67 -13.43
C HIS A 41 2.00 17.10 -14.77
N VAL A 42 0.97 16.27 -14.73
CA VAL A 42 0.42 15.58 -15.90
C VAL A 42 -1.07 15.84 -15.93
N ARG A 43 -1.58 16.33 -17.07
CA ARG A 43 -3.01 16.45 -17.31
C ARG A 43 -3.52 15.15 -17.91
N ILE A 44 -4.58 14.61 -17.32
CA ILE A 44 -5.23 13.38 -17.75
C ILE A 44 -6.68 13.75 -18.05
N ALA A 45 -7.12 13.50 -19.28
CA ALA A 45 -8.44 13.93 -19.75
C ALA A 45 -9.58 13.14 -19.10
N ASP A 46 -9.36 11.85 -18.86
CA ASP A 46 -10.40 10.91 -18.47
C ASP A 46 -10.00 10.11 -17.23
N VAL A 47 -10.07 10.76 -16.06
CA VAL A 47 -9.89 10.08 -14.77
C VAL A 47 -11.24 9.64 -14.23
N ARG A 48 -11.45 8.33 -14.11
CA ARG A 48 -12.66 7.73 -13.53
C ARG A 48 -12.55 7.73 -12.00
N ARG A 49 -13.56 8.26 -11.31
CA ARG A 49 -13.65 8.16 -9.85
C ARG A 49 -14.53 6.98 -9.47
N VAL A 50 -13.94 5.95 -8.87
CA VAL A 50 -14.63 4.72 -8.49
C VAL A 50 -14.78 4.60 -6.97
N GLN A 51 -15.76 3.79 -6.55
CA GLN A 51 -15.98 3.44 -5.15
C GLN A 51 -16.01 1.93 -5.01
N PHE A 52 -15.31 1.40 -4.01
CA PHE A 52 -15.24 -0.03 -3.74
C PHE A 52 -14.83 -0.27 -2.30
N ARG A 53 -15.13 -1.47 -1.80
CA ARG A 53 -14.71 -1.93 -0.48
C ARG A 53 -13.45 -2.78 -0.59
N LEU A 54 -12.43 -2.43 0.18
CA LEU A 54 -11.21 -3.22 0.30
C LEU A 54 -11.24 -4.03 1.60
N THR A 55 -11.05 -5.34 1.51
CA THR A 55 -11.10 -6.26 2.66
C THR A 55 -9.80 -7.05 2.80
N PRO A 56 -9.44 -7.45 4.04
CA PRO A 56 -8.35 -8.39 4.26
C PRO A 56 -8.65 -9.75 3.64
N ILE A 57 -7.60 -10.52 3.34
CA ILE A 57 -7.76 -11.88 2.86
C ILE A 57 -8.32 -12.71 4.02
N PRO A 58 -9.50 -13.34 3.88
CA PRO A 58 -10.05 -14.16 4.93
C PRO A 58 -9.11 -15.31 5.26
N SER A 59 -8.80 -15.48 6.55
CA SER A 59 -8.19 -16.71 7.06
C SER A 59 -9.11 -17.89 6.74
N LYS A 60 -8.56 -19.00 6.22
CA LYS A 60 -9.35 -20.20 5.86
C LYS A 60 -10.27 -20.63 7.01
N GLY A 61 -11.57 -20.78 6.74
CA GLY A 61 -12.56 -21.31 7.67
C GLY A 61 -13.23 -20.28 8.59
N LEU A 62 -12.99 -18.99 8.40
CA LEU A 62 -13.72 -17.92 9.06
C LEU A 62 -14.72 -17.28 8.08
N GLU A 63 -15.89 -16.89 8.59
CA GLU A 63 -16.88 -16.07 7.87
C GLU A 63 -16.22 -14.84 7.24
N PRO A 64 -16.74 -14.30 6.11
CA PRO A 64 -16.19 -13.10 5.51
C PRO A 64 -16.05 -12.01 6.57
N PHE A 65 -14.83 -11.50 6.73
CA PHE A 65 -14.53 -10.46 7.72
C PHE A 65 -15.48 -9.26 7.51
N ASN A 66 -16.16 -8.83 8.59
CA ASN A 66 -16.86 -7.54 8.60
C ASN A 66 -15.90 -6.35 8.56
N GLU A 67 -14.59 -6.59 8.66
CA GLU A 67 -13.54 -5.60 8.60
C GLU A 67 -13.17 -5.28 7.14
N GLY A 68 -13.03 -3.99 6.85
CA GLY A 68 -12.69 -3.46 5.54
C GLY A 68 -12.94 -1.97 5.51
N ILE A 69 -12.46 -1.32 4.46
CA ILE A 69 -12.61 0.13 4.26
C ILE A 69 -13.31 0.41 2.95
N GLU A 70 -14.23 1.35 2.97
CA GLU A 70 -14.80 1.93 1.75
C GLU A 70 -13.78 2.93 1.20
N LEU A 71 -13.34 2.72 -0.04
CA LEU A 71 -12.39 3.59 -0.72
C LEU A 71 -13.06 4.29 -1.88
N THR A 72 -12.81 5.59 -2.00
CA THR A 72 -13.03 6.34 -3.23
C THR A 72 -11.67 6.56 -3.88
N ALA A 73 -11.44 5.98 -5.06
CA ALA A 73 -10.15 6.07 -5.75
C ALA A 73 -10.27 6.70 -7.13
N LEU A 74 -9.18 7.32 -7.58
CA LEU A 74 -9.04 7.80 -8.95
C LEU A 74 -8.36 6.72 -9.79
N SER A 75 -8.99 6.34 -10.89
CA SER A 75 -8.49 5.35 -11.85
C SER A 75 -7.46 6.00 -12.77
N LEU A 76 -6.24 5.47 -12.76
CA LEU A 76 -5.14 5.92 -13.60
C LEU A 76 -4.53 4.75 -14.39
N PRO A 77 -4.05 4.96 -15.63
CA PRO A 77 -3.47 3.88 -16.43
C PRO A 77 -2.24 3.23 -15.80
N SER A 78 -1.42 4.01 -15.10
CA SER A 78 -0.25 3.56 -14.36
C SER A 78 -0.12 4.35 -13.06
N LEU A 79 0.33 3.67 -11.99
CA LEU A 79 0.49 4.25 -10.65
C LEU A 79 1.96 4.52 -10.32
N CYS A 80 2.80 3.50 -10.50
CA CYS A 80 4.24 3.54 -10.29
C CYS A 80 4.90 2.39 -11.06
N ASP A 81 6.22 2.39 -11.13
CA ASP A 81 6.98 1.22 -11.56
C ASP A 81 6.80 0.05 -10.57
N ASP A 82 7.08 -1.17 -11.02
CA ASP A 82 7.04 -2.33 -10.14
C ASP A 82 8.01 -2.15 -8.98
N LEU A 83 7.55 -2.51 -7.77
CA LEU A 83 8.38 -2.46 -6.58
C LEU A 83 9.23 -3.72 -6.48
N VAL A 84 10.50 -3.57 -6.12
CA VAL A 84 11.37 -4.71 -5.84
C VAL A 84 11.27 -5.05 -4.36
N ALA A 85 10.76 -6.24 -4.05
CA ALA A 85 10.71 -6.70 -2.68
C ALA A 85 12.13 -6.97 -2.18
N THR A 86 12.57 -6.20 -1.19
CA THR A 86 13.87 -6.39 -0.54
C THR A 86 13.68 -7.27 0.69
N PRO A 87 14.30 -8.47 0.74
CA PRO A 87 14.26 -9.31 1.94
C PRO A 87 14.79 -8.51 3.13
N THR A 88 13.91 -8.22 4.08
CA THR A 88 14.25 -7.44 5.27
C THR A 88 14.24 -8.38 6.47
N PRO A 89 15.39 -8.68 7.09
CA PRO A 89 15.44 -9.47 8.30
C PRO A 89 14.57 -8.85 9.38
N TRP A 90 13.94 -9.68 10.20
CA TRP A 90 13.19 -9.17 11.34
C TRP A 90 14.14 -8.44 12.31
N PHE A 91 13.80 -7.20 12.60
CA PHE A 91 14.66 -6.23 13.30
C PHE A 91 14.25 -6.03 14.76
N CYS A 92 13.08 -6.53 15.16
CA CYS A 92 12.57 -6.41 16.52
C CYS A 92 12.90 -7.67 17.34
N LYS A 93 13.10 -7.51 18.65
CA LYS A 93 13.37 -8.65 19.56
C LYS A 93 12.12 -9.50 19.83
N ASP A 94 10.94 -8.93 19.61
CA ASP A 94 9.68 -9.63 19.79
C ASP A 94 9.51 -10.75 18.75
N LYS A 95 8.69 -11.75 19.06
CA LYS A 95 8.30 -12.78 18.09
C LYS A 95 7.80 -12.11 16.81
N ILE A 96 8.29 -12.60 15.67
CA ILE A 96 7.80 -12.20 14.34
C ILE A 96 6.28 -12.32 14.39
N PRO A 97 5.52 -11.23 14.12
CA PRO A 97 4.08 -11.33 13.90
C PRO A 97 3.83 -12.46 12.91
N SER A 98 2.68 -13.13 12.99
CA SER A 98 2.30 -14.11 11.97
C SER A 98 2.10 -13.39 10.63
N LEU A 99 3.22 -13.10 9.96
CA LEU A 99 3.27 -12.64 8.59
C LEU A 99 2.91 -13.87 7.76
N PRO A 100 1.95 -13.77 6.84
CA PRO A 100 1.73 -14.85 5.89
C PRO A 100 3.06 -15.11 5.20
N SER A 101 3.64 -16.28 5.46
CA SER A 101 4.89 -16.76 4.87
C SER A 101 4.69 -17.16 3.39
N ASN A 102 3.81 -16.44 2.70
CA ASN A 102 3.69 -16.53 1.26
C ASN A 102 4.88 -15.77 0.72
N GLU A 103 5.96 -16.52 0.52
CA GLU A 103 7.02 -16.27 -0.46
C GLU A 103 7.06 -14.83 -0.93
N ILE A 104 7.79 -13.97 -0.20
CA ILE A 104 8.39 -12.81 -0.83
C ILE A 104 9.44 -13.39 -1.78
N THR A 105 8.99 -13.86 -2.94
CA THR A 105 9.92 -14.07 -4.04
C THR A 105 10.54 -12.70 -4.34
N PRO A 106 11.83 -12.62 -4.68
CA PRO A 106 12.48 -11.39 -5.10
C PRO A 106 11.98 -10.92 -6.48
N ASP A 107 10.69 -11.08 -6.74
CA ASP A 107 10.01 -10.70 -7.96
C ASP A 107 9.46 -9.29 -7.84
N ARG A 108 9.33 -8.67 -9.00
CA ARG A 108 8.71 -7.36 -9.16
C ARG A 108 7.25 -7.42 -8.72
N VAL A 109 6.89 -6.59 -7.75
CA VAL A 109 5.53 -6.49 -7.21
C VAL A 109 4.83 -5.32 -7.91
N GLN A 110 3.86 -5.66 -8.74
CA GLN A 110 3.02 -4.66 -9.39
C GLN A 110 1.97 -4.14 -8.40
N ILE A 111 1.89 -2.82 -8.23
CA ILE A 111 0.90 -2.17 -7.37
C ILE A 111 -0.40 -1.94 -8.14
N GLY A 112 -1.51 -2.39 -7.57
CA GLY A 112 -2.85 -2.18 -8.14
C GLY A 112 -3.60 -1.02 -7.49
N ILE A 113 -3.31 -0.71 -6.22
CA ILE A 113 -3.98 0.32 -5.44
C ILE A 113 -2.94 1.10 -4.63
N ILE A 114 -3.04 2.43 -4.63
CA ILE A 114 -2.38 3.30 -3.66
C ILE A 114 -3.44 3.79 -2.69
N ILE A 115 -3.22 3.59 -1.39
CA ILE A 115 -4.04 4.14 -0.31
C ILE A 115 -3.39 5.45 0.12
N GLY A 116 -4.04 6.56 -0.23
CA GLY A 116 -3.59 7.90 0.11
C GLY A 116 -4.06 8.34 1.50
N LEU A 117 -3.73 9.58 1.87
CA LEU A 117 -4.08 10.19 3.16
C LEU A 117 -5.59 10.26 3.43
N ASP A 118 -6.42 10.25 2.38
CA ASP A 118 -7.88 10.21 2.48
C ASP A 118 -8.41 8.94 3.17
N ALA A 119 -7.65 7.85 3.15
CA ALA A 119 -8.00 6.60 3.81
C ALA A 119 -6.89 6.02 4.71
N TYR A 120 -5.66 6.53 4.62
CA TYR A 120 -4.47 6.01 5.32
C TYR A 120 -4.73 5.71 6.81
N PHE A 121 -5.27 6.68 7.55
CA PHE A 121 -5.51 6.54 8.98
C PHE A 121 -6.65 5.57 9.34
N GLN A 122 -7.56 5.29 8.40
CA GLN A 122 -8.62 4.30 8.58
C GLN A 122 -8.06 2.87 8.52
N VAL A 123 -6.89 2.69 7.91
CA VAL A 123 -6.25 1.38 7.73
C VAL A 123 -5.34 1.01 8.89
N LEU A 124 -4.84 2.00 9.65
CA LEU A 124 -3.90 1.78 10.73
C LEU A 124 -4.55 1.05 11.90
N GLY A 125 -3.86 0.03 12.40
CA GLY A 125 -4.16 -0.65 13.65
C GLY A 125 -3.53 0.07 14.85
N GLN A 126 -3.53 -0.60 16.01
CA GLN A 126 -2.98 -0.06 17.25
C GLN A 126 -1.55 -0.52 17.51
N GLY A 127 -1.11 -1.60 16.86
CA GLY A 127 0.23 -2.16 17.01
C GLY A 127 1.33 -1.36 16.31
N VAL A 128 2.37 -1.00 17.06
CA VAL A 128 3.62 -0.45 16.52
C VAL A 128 4.79 -1.16 17.18
N ARG A 129 5.73 -1.68 16.39
CA ARG A 129 6.95 -2.33 16.87
C ARG A 129 8.18 -1.63 16.31
N ARG A 130 9.10 -1.30 17.20
CA ARG A 130 10.32 -0.55 16.90
C ARG A 130 11.54 -1.39 17.26
N GLY A 131 12.56 -1.33 16.41
CA GLY A 131 13.88 -1.87 16.72
C GLY A 131 14.74 -0.86 17.49
N GLY A 132 16.05 -0.96 17.31
CA GLY A 132 17.01 0.05 17.74
C GLY A 132 17.05 1.28 16.84
N PRO A 133 17.98 2.21 17.10
CA PRO A 133 18.22 3.35 16.23
C PRO A 133 18.52 2.90 14.79
N ASN A 134 17.90 3.53 13.80
CA ASN A 134 18.00 3.21 12.37
C ASN A 134 17.47 1.82 11.94
N ASP A 135 16.83 1.07 12.83
CA ASP A 135 16.02 -0.06 12.40
C ASP A 135 14.66 0.45 11.87
N PRO A 136 14.01 -0.30 10.97
CA PRO A 136 12.68 0.05 10.50
C PRO A 136 11.63 -0.08 11.62
N VAL A 137 10.38 0.25 11.28
CA VAL A 137 9.22 0.20 12.16
C VAL A 137 8.18 -0.71 11.53
N ALA A 138 7.64 -1.65 12.31
CA ALA A 138 6.50 -2.46 11.87
C ALA A 138 5.23 -1.83 12.43
N ILE A 139 4.23 -1.67 11.58
CA ILE A 139 2.96 -1.04 11.90
C ILE A 139 1.85 -2.03 11.57
N GLU A 140 0.95 -2.24 12.50
CA GLU A 140 -0.24 -3.04 12.31
C GLU A 140 -1.23 -2.28 11.42
N THR A 141 -1.88 -2.99 10.52
CA THR A 141 -2.99 -2.47 9.71
C THR A 141 -4.11 -3.51 9.69
N ILE A 142 -5.31 -3.11 9.25
CA ILE A 142 -6.41 -4.06 9.03
C ILE A 142 -6.05 -5.17 8.03
N PHE A 143 -5.06 -4.94 7.15
CA PHE A 143 -4.59 -5.90 6.15
C PHE A 143 -3.39 -6.74 6.62
N GLY A 144 -2.96 -6.60 7.87
CA GLY A 144 -1.77 -7.24 8.43
C GLY A 144 -0.65 -6.25 8.75
N TRP A 145 0.54 -6.76 9.04
CA TRP A 145 1.69 -5.93 9.43
C TRP A 145 2.46 -5.45 8.20
N ILE A 146 2.75 -4.15 8.16
CA ILE A 146 3.66 -3.54 7.19
C ILE A 146 4.98 -3.15 7.86
N VAL A 147 6.05 -3.04 7.09
CA VAL A 147 7.36 -2.56 7.55
C VAL A 147 7.73 -1.28 6.80
N CYS A 148 8.04 -0.23 7.54
CA CYS A 148 8.38 1.09 6.99
C CYS A 148 9.70 1.59 7.58
N GLY A 149 10.51 2.27 6.78
CA GLY A 149 11.78 2.86 7.23
C GLY A 149 12.99 2.27 6.51
N PRO A 150 14.20 2.57 6.97
CA PRO A 150 15.44 2.12 6.32
C PRO A 150 15.54 0.59 6.36
N THR A 151 15.72 -0.02 5.19
CA THR A 151 15.92 -1.47 5.03
C THR A 151 17.40 -1.86 5.03
N MET A 152 18.30 -0.89 4.83
CA MET A 152 19.74 -1.06 4.92
C MET A 152 20.23 -0.49 6.24
N ARG A 153 20.87 -1.31 7.09
CA ARG A 153 21.77 -0.77 8.11
C ARG A 153 22.90 -0.09 7.34
N GLN A 154 22.91 1.23 7.32
CA GLN A 154 24.16 1.93 7.03
C GLN A 154 25.13 1.47 8.10
N THR A 155 26.08 0.61 7.74
CA THR A 155 27.30 0.45 8.54
C THR A 155 27.93 1.82 8.56
N ALA A 156 27.68 2.56 9.64
CA ALA A 156 28.48 3.72 9.96
C ALA A 156 29.91 3.18 10.08
N ASN A 157 30.72 3.41 9.04
CA ASN A 157 32.16 3.32 9.15
C ASN A 157 32.53 4.28 10.28
N ARG A 158 32.82 3.70 11.45
CA ARG A 158 33.56 4.40 12.50
C ARG A 158 34.99 4.50 12.00
N GLU A 159 35.32 5.64 11.39
CA GLU A 159 36.70 6.15 11.43
C GLU A 159 37.06 6.55 12.87
#